data_AF-A0A136LM99-F1
#
_entry.id   AF-A0A136LM99-F1
#
_cell.length_a   1.000
_cell.length_b   1.000
_cell.length_c   1.000
_cell.angle_alpha   90.00
_cell.angle_beta   90.00
_cell.angle_gamma   90.00
#
_symmetry.space_group_name_H-M   'P 1'
#
loop_
_entity.id
_entity.type
_entity.pdbx_description
1 polymer ?
#
loop_
_entity_poly.entity_id
_entity_poly.type
_entity_poly.pdbx_seq_one_letter_code
_entity_poly.pdbx_strand_id
1 'polypeptide(L)'
;MSKQEPTTVKELLQRIEKSWNTFYAYIDTLSEAQLTQPTDAAGWTAKDHLIHIAMWEDTLNAMLEKSPMWEHMGIEKAIWYGRDIDRINAIVQKRLQDMPLDEVRQTHREVHQRLISQIAALTDADLQNPVSDYQTDSTSSRPILQNFISDTCEAYEEHTPWIAAIVSKV
;
A
#
# COMPACT_ATOMS: atom_id res chain seq x y z
N MET A 1 -4.37 14.35 18.58
CA MET A 1 -5.81 14.17 18.27
C MET A 1 -5.94 12.82 17.60
N SER A 2 -6.64 11.85 18.18
CA SER A 2 -6.94 10.61 17.45
C SER A 2 -7.78 10.99 16.23
N LYS A 3 -7.28 10.74 15.01
CA LYS A 3 -8.11 10.91 13.81
C LYS A 3 -9.28 9.94 13.96
N GLN A 4 -10.50 10.46 14.04
CA GLN A 4 -11.71 9.65 14.10
C GLN A 4 -11.73 8.70 12.89
N GLU A 5 -12.07 7.43 13.13
CA GLU A 5 -12.21 6.46 12.05
C GLU A 5 -13.38 6.86 11.13
N PRO A 6 -13.22 6.75 9.80
CA PRO A 6 -14.31 6.98 8.87
C PRO A 6 -15.43 5.97 9.10
N THR A 7 -16.67 6.46 9.12
CA THR A 7 -17.87 5.64 9.38
C THR A 7 -18.67 5.35 8.13
N THR A 8 -18.36 6.00 7.01
CA THR A 8 -18.99 5.81 5.70
C THR A 8 -17.96 5.60 4.60
N VAL A 9 -18.36 4.96 3.50
CA VAL A 9 -17.53 4.79 2.30
C VAL A 9 -17.10 6.14 1.76
N LYS A 10 -17.98 7.14 1.80
CA LYS A 10 -17.66 8.50 1.38
C LYS A 10 -16.55 9.13 2.23
N GLU A 11 -16.64 9.02 3.56
CA GLU A 11 -15.61 9.54 4.46
C GLU A 11 -14.27 8.81 4.27
N LEU A 12 -14.31 7.49 4.06
CA LEU A 12 -13.12 6.69 3.77
C LEU A 12 -12.46 7.16 2.47
N LEU A 13 -13.21 7.24 1.37
CA LEU A 13 -12.70 7.69 0.07
C LEU A 13 -12.11 9.11 0.13
N GLN A 14 -12.78 10.04 0.82
CA GLN A 14 -12.26 11.40 1.02
C GLN A 14 -10.94 11.41 1.81
N ARG A 15 -10.81 10.53 2.81
CA ARG A 15 -9.58 10.40 3.59
C ARG A 15 -8.45 9.83 2.73
N ILE A 16 -8.72 8.76 1.99
CA ILE A 16 -7.75 8.14 1.08
C ILE A 16 -7.30 9.14 0.01
N GLU A 17 -8.24 9.82 -0.65
CA GLU A 17 -7.95 10.84 -1.67
C GLU A 17 -7.05 11.96 -1.11
N LYS A 18 -7.36 12.45 0.10
CA LYS A 18 -6.54 13.47 0.75
C LYS A 18 -5.13 12.97 1.04
N SER A 19 -4.98 11.77 1.59
CA SER A 19 -3.68 11.19 1.90
C SER A 19 -2.88 10.90 0.63
N TRP A 20 -3.51 10.35 -0.41
CA TRP A 20 -2.93 10.13 -1.73
C TRP A 20 -2.41 11.43 -2.35
N ASN A 21 -3.25 12.46 -2.40
CA ASN A 21 -2.88 13.76 -2.98
C ASN A 21 -1.74 14.42 -2.19
N THR A 22 -1.73 14.29 -0.86
CA THR A 22 -0.65 14.82 -0.02
C THR A 22 0.67 14.09 -0.30
N PHE A 23 0.61 12.76 -0.40
CA PHE A 23 1.77 11.93 -0.68
C PHE A 23 2.35 12.23 -2.07
N TYR A 24 1.53 12.18 -3.11
CA TYR A 24 2.00 12.44 -4.48
C TYR A 24 2.43 13.89 -4.69
N ALA A 25 1.79 14.87 -4.02
CA ALA A 25 2.28 16.25 -4.06
C ALA A 25 3.71 16.38 -3.53
N TYR A 26 4.10 15.60 -2.51
CA TYR A 26 5.49 15.54 -2.06
C TYR A 26 6.39 14.80 -3.07
N ILE A 27 5.98 13.61 -3.52
CA ILE A 27 6.75 12.78 -4.45
C ILE A 27 7.00 13.50 -5.79
N ASP A 28 6.09 14.36 -6.24
CA ASP A 28 6.21 15.13 -7.48
C ASP A 28 7.17 16.32 -7.37
N THR A 29 7.61 16.69 -6.16
CA THR A 29 8.68 17.68 -5.96
C THR A 29 10.09 17.09 -6.13
N LEU A 30 10.20 15.76 -6.10
CA LEU A 30 11.48 15.06 -6.09
C LEU A 30 11.96 14.79 -7.52
N SER A 31 13.25 15.01 -7.76
CA SER A 31 13.88 14.66 -9.03
C SER A 31 14.00 13.15 -9.21
N GLU A 32 14.15 12.70 -10.45
CA GLU A 32 14.42 11.28 -10.75
C GLU A 32 15.67 10.76 -10.02
N ALA A 33 16.74 11.55 -9.98
CA ALA A 33 17.97 11.17 -9.26
C ALA A 33 17.73 10.98 -7.76
N GLN A 34 16.96 11.88 -7.13
CA GLN A 34 16.56 11.74 -5.73
C GLN A 34 15.72 10.48 -5.48
N LEU A 35 14.85 10.12 -6.43
CA LEU A 35 13.98 8.95 -6.28
C LEU A 35 14.71 7.62 -6.51
N THR A 36 15.76 7.60 -7.32
CA THR A 36 16.35 6.37 -7.88
C THR A 36 17.76 6.06 -7.40
N GLN A 37 18.51 7.05 -6.91
CA GLN A 37 19.94 6.87 -6.60
C GLN A 37 20.27 6.69 -5.13
N PRO A 38 19.82 7.56 -4.20
CA PRO A 38 20.18 7.42 -2.80
C PRO A 38 19.50 6.20 -2.19
N THR A 39 20.22 5.54 -1.30
CA THR A 39 19.71 4.40 -0.55
C THR A 39 19.80 4.62 0.96
N ASP A 40 18.94 3.95 1.70
CA ASP A 40 19.10 3.77 3.13
C ASP A 40 20.20 2.73 3.46
N ALA A 41 20.35 2.37 4.73
CA ALA A 41 21.33 1.38 5.16
C ALA A 41 20.98 -0.06 4.69
N ALA A 42 19.72 -0.33 4.37
CA ALA A 42 19.22 -1.60 3.87
C ALA A 42 19.23 -1.67 2.33
N GLY A 43 19.65 -0.60 1.64
CA GLY A 43 19.71 -0.53 0.18
C GLY A 43 18.39 -0.10 -0.48
N TRP A 44 17.41 0.38 0.28
CA TRP A 44 16.14 0.87 -0.27
C TRP A 44 16.28 2.28 -0.83
N THR A 45 15.84 2.46 -2.06
CA THR A 45 15.61 3.78 -2.67
C THR A 45 14.21 4.31 -2.33
N ALA A 46 13.98 5.59 -2.57
CA ALA A 46 12.62 6.14 -2.49
C ALA A 46 11.67 5.48 -3.51
N LYS A 47 12.17 5.11 -4.70
CA LYS A 47 11.43 4.31 -5.69
C LYS A 47 11.01 2.96 -5.13
N ASP A 48 11.87 2.28 -4.37
CA ASP A 48 11.55 0.98 -3.77
C ASP A 48 10.41 1.10 -2.75
N HIS A 49 10.38 2.18 -1.97
CA HIS A 49 9.24 2.47 -1.10
C HIS A 49 7.95 2.70 -1.90
N LEU A 50 7.99 3.43 -3.03
CA LEU A 50 6.80 3.65 -3.86
C LEU A 50 6.19 2.35 -4.37
N ILE A 51 7.02 1.47 -4.94
CA ILE A 51 6.49 0.19 -5.47
C ILE A 51 6.08 -0.76 -4.34
N HIS A 52 6.76 -0.71 -3.19
CA HIS A 52 6.38 -1.49 -2.02
C HIS A 52 4.99 -1.13 -1.49
N ILE A 53 4.70 0.17 -1.36
CA ILE A 53 3.39 0.68 -0.95
C ILE A 53 2.33 0.20 -1.96
N ALA A 54 2.60 0.33 -3.26
CA ALA A 54 1.70 -0.16 -4.30
C ALA A 54 1.40 -1.65 -4.16
N MET A 55 2.39 -2.48 -3.83
CA MET A 55 2.16 -3.91 -3.70
C MET A 55 1.34 -4.30 -2.46
N TRP A 56 1.52 -3.59 -1.34
CA TRP A 56 0.66 -3.79 -0.15
C TRP A 56 -0.76 -3.29 -0.41
N GLU A 57 -0.90 -2.14 -1.04
CA GLU A 57 -2.20 -1.63 -1.47
C GLU A 57 -2.92 -2.60 -2.42
N ASP A 58 -2.18 -3.30 -3.29
CA ASP A 58 -2.79 -4.27 -4.20
C ASP A 58 -3.34 -5.52 -3.50
N THR A 59 -2.89 -5.82 -2.29
CA THR A 59 -3.51 -6.89 -1.47
C THR A 59 -4.93 -6.53 -1.06
N LEU A 60 -5.28 -5.24 -1.01
CA LEU A 60 -6.66 -4.80 -0.77
C LEU A 60 -7.56 -5.06 -1.98
N ASN A 61 -7.02 -4.92 -3.20
CA ASN A 61 -7.72 -5.35 -4.42
C ASN A 61 -7.96 -6.86 -4.37
N ALA A 62 -6.93 -7.66 -4.04
CA ALA A 62 -7.06 -9.10 -3.87
C ALA A 62 -8.15 -9.47 -2.85
N MET A 63 -8.16 -8.75 -1.71
CA MET A 63 -9.15 -8.94 -0.66
C MET A 63 -10.57 -8.68 -1.16
N LEU A 64 -10.81 -7.57 -1.85
CA LEU A 64 -12.13 -7.22 -2.39
C LEU A 64 -12.58 -8.18 -3.51
N GLU A 65 -11.63 -8.70 -4.29
CA GLU A 65 -11.85 -9.72 -5.33
C GLU A 65 -12.05 -11.12 -4.73
N LYS A 66 -11.89 -11.28 -3.41
CA LYS A 66 -11.87 -12.56 -2.68
C LYS A 66 -10.82 -13.56 -3.22
N SER A 67 -9.74 -13.00 -3.76
CA SER A 67 -8.57 -13.71 -4.24
C SER A 67 -7.50 -13.78 -3.14
N PRO A 68 -6.58 -14.77 -3.16
CA PRO A 68 -5.55 -14.86 -2.13
C PRO A 68 -4.55 -13.70 -2.24
N MET A 69 -4.36 -12.93 -1.16
CA MET A 69 -3.45 -11.77 -1.15
C MET A 69 -2.00 -12.11 -1.55
N TRP A 70 -1.51 -13.31 -1.22
CA TRP A 70 -0.16 -13.74 -1.56
C TRP A 70 0.05 -13.91 -3.07
N GLU A 71 -1.00 -14.19 -3.85
CA GLU A 71 -0.90 -14.27 -5.32
C GLU A 71 -0.65 -12.88 -5.91
N HIS A 72 -1.38 -11.86 -5.44
CA HIS A 72 -1.20 -10.47 -5.89
C HIS A 72 0.15 -9.90 -5.44
N MET A 73 0.57 -10.20 -4.21
CA MET A 73 1.92 -9.87 -3.73
C MET A 73 3.01 -10.65 -4.50
N GLY A 74 2.65 -11.71 -5.23
CA GLY A 74 3.58 -12.59 -5.96
C GLY A 74 4.52 -13.35 -5.02
N ILE A 75 4.04 -13.74 -3.84
CA ILE A 75 4.81 -14.42 -2.80
C ILE A 75 4.33 -15.86 -2.66
N GLU A 76 5.26 -16.78 -2.42
CA GLU A 76 4.89 -18.16 -2.12
C GLU A 76 3.98 -18.24 -0.89
N LYS A 77 2.90 -19.02 -1.01
CA LYS A 77 1.90 -19.23 0.05
C LYS A 77 2.53 -19.58 1.42
N ALA A 78 3.59 -20.41 1.42
CA ALA A 78 4.27 -20.80 2.66
C ALA A 78 5.01 -19.62 3.33
N ILE A 79 5.57 -18.70 2.55
CA ILE A 79 6.24 -17.49 3.06
C ILE A 79 5.22 -16.53 3.64
N TRP A 80 4.09 -16.33 2.94
CA TRP A 80 3.00 -15.47 3.40
C TRP A 80 2.47 -15.88 4.77
N TYR A 81 2.13 -17.17 4.97
CA TYR A 81 1.64 -17.64 6.28
C TYR A 81 2.74 -17.83 7.32
N GLY A 82 4.01 -17.78 6.92
CA GLY A 82 5.11 -17.61 7.86
C GLY A 82 5.02 -16.29 8.64
N ARG A 83 4.27 -15.30 8.14
CA ARG A 83 4.04 -13.97 8.74
C ARG A 83 5.32 -13.19 9.03
N ASP A 84 6.38 -13.49 8.30
CA ASP A 84 7.65 -12.78 8.35
C ASP A 84 7.59 -11.63 7.33
N ILE A 85 7.13 -10.47 7.81
CA ILE A 85 6.92 -9.28 6.99
C ILE A 85 8.25 -8.78 6.41
N ASP A 86 9.34 -8.82 7.19
CA ASP A 86 10.66 -8.42 6.72
C ASP A 86 11.13 -9.31 5.56
N ARG A 87 10.92 -10.62 5.67
CA ARG A 87 11.22 -11.56 4.58
C ARG A 87 10.37 -11.30 3.34
N ILE A 88 9.07 -11.03 3.50
CA ILE A 88 8.19 -10.67 2.38
C ILE A 88 8.72 -9.41 1.69
N ASN A 89 9.00 -8.36 2.47
CA ASN A 89 9.49 -7.09 1.97
C ASN A 89 10.81 -7.23 1.22
N ALA A 90 11.75 -8.01 1.76
CA ALA A 90 13.03 -8.26 1.09
C ALA A 90 12.87 -9.00 -0.25
N ILE A 91 11.92 -9.94 -0.34
CA ILE A 91 11.63 -10.64 -1.61
C ILE A 91 11.02 -9.68 -2.62
N VAL A 92 10.03 -8.88 -2.21
CA VAL A 92 9.35 -7.91 -3.07
C VAL A 92 10.33 -6.86 -3.56
N GLN A 93 11.16 -6.30 -2.68
CA GLN A 93 12.21 -5.34 -3.04
C GLN A 93 13.16 -5.94 -4.07
N LYS A 94 13.74 -7.10 -3.81
CA LYS A 94 14.69 -7.75 -4.74
C LYS A 94 14.07 -8.02 -6.10
N ARG A 95 12.77 -8.35 -6.14
CA ARG A 95 12.04 -8.60 -7.39
C ARG A 95 11.80 -7.32 -8.20
N LEU A 96 11.56 -6.19 -7.52
CA LEU A 96 11.06 -4.95 -8.14
C LEU A 96 12.11 -3.83 -8.18
N GLN A 97 13.28 -4.01 -7.57
CA GLN A 97 14.34 -2.99 -7.49
C GLN A 97 14.82 -2.48 -8.86
N ASP A 98 14.71 -3.30 -9.92
CA ASP A 98 15.13 -2.93 -11.27
C ASP A 98 14.00 -2.31 -12.10
N MET A 99 12.78 -2.19 -11.55
CA MET A 99 11.64 -1.58 -12.24
C MET A 99 11.92 -0.09 -12.52
N PRO A 100 11.68 0.41 -13.75
CA PRO A 100 11.83 1.83 -14.08
C PRO A 100 10.89 2.72 -13.26
N LEU A 101 11.32 3.95 -12.94
CA LEU A 101 10.52 4.88 -12.11
C LEU A 101 9.14 5.16 -12.71
N ASP A 102 9.05 5.33 -14.04
CA ASP A 102 7.78 5.59 -14.72
C ASP A 102 6.81 4.41 -14.59
N GLU A 103 7.32 3.17 -14.67
CA GLU A 103 6.53 1.95 -14.49
C GLU A 103 6.09 1.80 -13.03
N VAL A 104 6.95 2.12 -12.06
CA VAL A 104 6.57 2.16 -10.63
C VAL A 104 5.44 3.15 -10.40
N ARG A 105 5.57 4.38 -10.91
CA ARG A 105 4.54 5.42 -10.77
C ARG A 105 3.24 5.02 -11.44
N GLN A 106 3.32 4.38 -12.60
CA GLN A 106 2.15 3.92 -13.33
C GLN A 106 1.45 2.77 -12.59
N THR A 107 2.20 1.78 -12.13
CA THR A 107 1.68 0.64 -11.37
C THR A 107 0.95 1.10 -10.11
N HIS A 108 1.56 2.00 -9.33
CA HIS A 108 0.92 2.52 -8.12
C HIS A 108 -0.40 3.25 -8.43
N ARG A 109 -0.43 4.08 -9.49
CA ARG A 109 -1.67 4.75 -9.92
C ARG A 109 -2.75 3.76 -10.35
N GLU A 110 -2.40 2.71 -11.09
CA GLU A 110 -3.35 1.71 -11.57
C GLU A 110 -3.94 0.89 -10.42
N VAL A 111 -3.09 0.43 -9.51
CA VAL A 111 -3.50 -0.27 -8.28
C VAL A 111 -4.46 0.60 -7.47
N HIS A 112 -4.11 1.88 -7.28
CA HIS A 112 -4.92 2.83 -6.52
C HIS A 112 -6.27 3.10 -7.16
N GLN A 113 -6.30 3.38 -8.47
CA GLN A 113 -7.55 3.64 -9.20
C GLN A 113 -8.49 2.43 -9.16
N ARG A 114 -7.94 1.21 -9.28
CA ARG A 114 -8.72 -0.02 -9.12
C ARG A 114 -9.29 -0.12 -7.71
N LEU A 115 -8.47 0.11 -6.68
CA LEU A 115 -8.90 0.04 -5.28
C LEU A 115 -10.02 1.04 -4.98
N ILE A 116 -9.85 2.30 -5.37
CA ILE A 116 -10.87 3.34 -5.21
C ILE A 116 -12.18 2.97 -5.88
N SER A 117 -12.11 2.40 -7.09
CA SER A 117 -13.30 1.94 -7.81
C SER A 117 -14.02 0.81 -7.08
N GLN A 118 -13.29 -0.14 -6.49
CA GLN A 118 -13.87 -1.23 -5.70
C GLN A 118 -14.45 -0.74 -4.38
N ILE A 119 -13.75 0.14 -3.65
CA ILE A 119 -14.25 0.74 -2.41
C ILE A 119 -15.54 1.54 -2.66
N ALA A 120 -15.62 2.27 -3.78
CA ALA A 120 -16.80 3.05 -4.14
C ALA A 120 -18.05 2.19 -4.43
N ALA A 121 -17.88 0.90 -4.68
CA ALA A 121 -18.98 -0.05 -4.89
C ALA A 121 -19.49 -0.69 -3.58
N LEU A 122 -18.80 -0.47 -2.45
CA LEU A 122 -19.22 -0.98 -1.14
C LEU A 122 -20.38 -0.16 -0.56
N THR A 123 -21.09 -0.77 0.37
CA THR A 123 -22.00 -0.07 1.29
C THR A 123 -21.25 0.35 2.57
N ASP A 124 -21.80 1.31 3.32
CA ASP A 124 -21.22 1.71 4.61
C ASP A 124 -21.13 0.53 5.60
N ALA A 125 -22.09 -0.40 5.54
CA ALA A 125 -22.09 -1.60 6.39
C ALA A 125 -20.95 -2.56 6.04
N ASP A 126 -20.57 -2.66 4.76
CA ASP A 126 -19.52 -3.57 4.32
C ASP A 126 -18.16 -3.25 4.94
N LEU A 127 -17.90 -1.98 5.27
CA LEU A 127 -16.68 -1.57 5.96
C LEU A 127 -16.47 -2.29 7.30
N GLN A 128 -17.57 -2.71 7.94
CA GLN A 128 -17.56 -3.41 9.22
C GLN A 128 -17.54 -4.93 9.09
N ASN A 129 -17.65 -5.46 7.86
CA ASN A 129 -17.53 -6.89 7.64
C ASN A 129 -16.13 -7.36 8.07
N PRO A 130 -16.03 -8.54 8.71
CA PRO A 130 -14.75 -9.08 9.10
C PRO A 130 -13.93 -9.49 7.87
N VAL A 131 -12.60 -9.37 7.96
CA VAL A 131 -11.67 -9.82 6.91
C VAL A 131 -11.92 -11.28 6.50
N SER A 132 -12.37 -12.14 7.41
CA SER A 132 -12.73 -13.54 7.12
C SER A 132 -13.86 -13.72 6.10
N ASP A 133 -14.71 -12.70 5.86
CA ASP A 133 -15.74 -12.74 4.80
C ASP A 133 -15.16 -12.54 3.39
N TYR A 134 -13.91 -12.06 3.31
CA TYR A 134 -13.17 -11.74 2.08
C TYR A 134 -11.97 -12.65 1.86
N GLN A 135 -11.42 -13.22 2.93
CA GLN A 135 -10.22 -14.07 2.91
C GLN A 135 -10.51 -15.38 3.62
N THR A 136 -10.81 -16.42 2.84
CA THR A 136 -11.26 -17.74 3.33
C THR A 136 -10.24 -18.48 4.21
N ASP A 137 -8.99 -18.06 4.13
CA ASP A 137 -7.84 -18.55 4.90
C ASP A 137 -7.55 -17.70 6.15
N SER A 138 -8.32 -16.66 6.40
CA SER A 138 -8.22 -15.78 7.56
C SER A 138 -9.27 -16.11 8.60
N THR A 139 -8.89 -16.13 9.87
CA THR A 139 -9.82 -16.17 11.02
C THR A 139 -10.01 -14.79 11.65
N SER A 140 -9.55 -13.73 10.99
CA SER A 140 -9.63 -12.38 11.53
C SER A 140 -11.06 -11.88 11.55
N SER A 141 -11.51 -11.44 12.71
CA SER A 141 -12.77 -10.73 12.91
C SER A 141 -12.61 -9.21 12.84
N ARG A 142 -11.43 -8.71 12.48
CA ARG A 142 -11.20 -7.27 12.33
C ARG A 142 -11.97 -6.75 11.12
N PRO A 143 -12.58 -5.55 11.20
CA PRO A 143 -13.21 -4.89 10.05
C PRO A 143 -12.23 -4.68 8.91
N ILE A 144 -12.68 -4.88 7.67
CA ILE A 144 -11.87 -4.55 6.46
C ILE A 144 -11.50 -3.07 6.39
N LEU A 145 -12.26 -2.20 7.06
CA LEU A 145 -11.94 -0.78 7.21
C LEU A 145 -10.51 -0.53 7.68
N GLN A 146 -10.02 -1.34 8.63
CA GLN A 146 -8.68 -1.17 9.19
C GLN A 146 -7.60 -1.44 8.15
N ASN A 147 -7.81 -2.42 7.27
CA ASN A 147 -6.90 -2.72 6.17
C ASN A 147 -6.83 -1.57 5.16
N PHE A 148 -7.98 -0.99 4.79
CA PHE A 148 -8.00 0.18 3.90
C PHE A 148 -7.22 1.36 4.47
N ILE A 149 -7.34 1.63 5.78
CA ILE A 149 -6.63 2.74 6.43
C ILE A 149 -5.13 2.44 6.52
N SER A 150 -4.77 1.22 6.93
CA SER A 150 -3.37 0.76 7.07
C SER A 150 -2.62 0.87 5.76
N ASP A 151 -3.11 0.19 4.72
CA ASP A 151 -2.34 0.00 3.47
C ASP A 151 -2.57 1.12 2.46
N THR A 152 -3.21 2.23 2.87
CA THR A 152 -3.24 3.50 2.13
C THR A 152 -2.75 4.66 2.99
N CYS A 153 -3.63 5.22 3.82
CA CYS A 153 -3.40 6.47 4.55
C CYS A 153 -2.21 6.37 5.50
N GLU A 154 -2.14 5.30 6.29
CA GLU A 154 -1.07 5.10 7.27
C GLU A 154 0.22 4.71 6.56
N ALA A 155 0.18 3.85 5.54
CA ALA A 155 1.34 3.53 4.71
C ALA A 155 1.98 4.78 4.09
N TYR A 156 1.18 5.69 3.52
CA TYR A 156 1.73 6.94 2.97
C TYR A 156 2.36 7.81 4.07
N GLU A 157 1.70 7.93 5.22
CA GLU A 157 2.19 8.72 6.36
C GLU A 157 3.47 8.10 6.97
N GLU A 158 3.56 6.78 7.05
CA GLU A 158 4.70 6.02 7.58
C GLU A 158 5.92 6.09 6.65
N HIS A 159 5.73 5.91 5.34
CA HIS A 159 6.83 5.86 4.40
C HIS A 159 7.38 7.24 4.01
N THR A 160 6.58 8.30 4.10
CA THR A 160 7.01 9.68 3.79
C THR A 160 8.30 10.09 4.52
N PRO A 161 8.45 9.95 5.86
CA PRO A 161 9.69 10.31 6.55
C PRO A 161 10.88 9.44 6.15
N TRP A 162 10.69 8.16 5.81
CA TRP A 162 11.78 7.31 5.30
C TRP A 162 12.26 7.79 3.93
N ILE A 163 11.33 8.09 3.03
CA ILE A 163 11.63 8.69 1.72
C ILE A 163 12.38 10.01 1.91
N ALA A 164 11.91 10.90 2.80
CA ALA A 164 12.58 12.17 3.09
C ALA A 164 14.01 11.99 3.61
N ALA A 165 14.24 11.00 4.47
CA ALA A 165 15.56 10.68 4.99
C ALA A 165 16.51 10.12 3.90
N ILE A 166 15.97 9.39 2.92
CA ILE A 166 16.73 8.87 1.78
C ILE A 166 17.10 10.02 0.83
N VAL A 167 16.13 10.82 0.39
CA VAL A 167 16.34 11.82 -0.68
C VAL A 167 17.13 13.05 -0.23
N SER A 168 17.25 13.28 1.08
CA SER A 168 18.10 14.36 1.63
C SER A 168 19.59 14.05 1.63
N LYS A 169 20.00 12.85 1.18
CA LYS A 169 21.40 12.45 1.04
C LYS A 169 22.05 12.88 -0.29
N VAL A 170 21.27 13.45 -1.21
CA VAL A 170 21.71 13.89 -2.54
C VAL A 170 21.68 15.41 -2.62
#